data_AF-A0A1I3UIE0-F1
#
_entry.id   AF-A0A1I3UIE0-F1
#
_cell.length_a   1.000
_cell.length_b   1.000
_cell.length_c   1.000
_cell.angle_alpha   90.00
_cell.angle_beta   90.00
_cell.angle_gamma   90.00
#
_symmetry.space_group_name_H-M   'P 1'
#
loop_
_entity.id
_entity.type
_entity.pdbx_description
1 polymer ?
#
loop_
_entity_poly.entity_id
_entity_poly.type
_entity_poly.pdbx_seq_one_letter_code
_entity_poly.pdbx_strand_id
1 'polypeptide(L)'
;MASQEPPSPAIRKAIVNAARDYLADPYSIRDVEISSVMVAGNTGLHVVCVKFNAKNRVGGYTGRTATAVRLQGLQPVGATENAPGCVEPRLKYYPFPESDVLRKL
;
A
#
# COMPACT_ATOMS: atom_id res chain seq x y z
N MET A 1 -7.95 5.30 21.78
CA MET A 1 -7.85 5.22 20.30
C MET A 1 -6.43 4.81 19.98
N ALA A 2 -6.19 3.76 19.18
CA ALA A 2 -4.84 3.40 18.78
C ALA A 2 -4.20 4.56 18.00
N SER A 3 -2.95 4.89 18.32
CA SER A 3 -2.19 5.94 17.63
C SER A 3 -2.13 5.61 16.13
N GLN A 4 -2.72 6.46 15.28
CA GLN A 4 -2.59 6.33 13.83
C GLN A 4 -1.39 7.15 13.40
N GLU A 5 -0.26 6.47 13.23
CA GLU A 5 1.00 7.12 12.90
C GLU A 5 1.22 7.12 11.37
N PRO A 6 1.64 8.25 10.78
CA PRO A 6 2.06 8.28 9.39
C PRO A 6 3.19 7.26 9.16
N PRO A 7 3.21 6.58 8.01
CA PRO A 7 4.29 5.66 7.69
C PRO A 7 5.60 6.43 7.54
N SER A 8 6.65 5.93 8.20
CA SER A 8 7.99 6.50 8.13
C SER A 8 8.54 6.46 6.71
N PRO A 9 9.53 7.31 6.38
CA PRO A 9 10.19 7.27 5.07
C PRO A 9 10.75 5.88 4.71
N ALA A 10 11.23 5.13 5.70
CA ALA A 10 11.74 3.77 5.50
C ALA A 10 10.63 2.78 5.12
N ILE A 11 9.46 2.84 5.79
CA ILE A 11 8.29 2.02 5.42
C ILE A 11 7.83 2.41 4.01
N ARG A 12 7.67 3.71 3.73
CA ARG A 12 7.29 4.21 2.40
C ARG A 12 8.20 3.65 1.31
N LYS A 13 9.52 3.70 1.49
CA LYS A 13 10.49 3.12 0.55
C LYS A 13 10.34 1.61 0.40
N ALA A 14 10.13 0.87 1.49
CA ALA A 14 9.92 -0.58 1.45
C ALA A 14 8.67 -0.95 0.63
N ILE A 15 7.59 -0.17 0.77
CA ILE A 15 6.36 -0.36 -0.02
C ILE A 15 6.59 -0.09 -1.51
N VAL A 16 7.32 0.97 -1.87
CA VAL A 16 7.67 1.23 -3.28
C VAL A 16 8.46 0.07 -3.87
N ASN A 17 9.45 -0.47 -3.14
CA ASN A 17 10.24 -1.60 -3.61
C ASN A 17 9.37 -2.84 -3.81
N ALA A 18 8.52 -3.17 -2.84
CA ALA A 18 7.62 -4.32 -2.90
C ALA A 18 6.55 -4.23 -3.99
N ALA A 19 6.17 -3.03 -4.42
CA ALA A 19 5.18 -2.86 -5.48
C ALA A 19 5.62 -3.52 -6.80
N ARG A 20 6.94 -3.61 -7.07
CA ARG A 20 7.47 -4.31 -8.25
C ARG A 20 7.25 -5.83 -8.20
N ASP A 21 7.19 -6.40 -7.00
CA ASP A 21 7.05 -7.84 -6.80
C ASP A 21 5.57 -8.25 -6.72
N TYR A 22 4.70 -7.37 -6.23
CA TYR A 22 3.30 -7.69 -5.98
C TYR A 22 2.31 -7.19 -7.03
N LEU A 23 2.65 -6.16 -7.82
CA LEU A 23 1.74 -5.64 -8.84
C LEU A 23 2.02 -6.27 -10.21
N ALA A 24 0.95 -6.64 -10.92
CA ALA A 24 1.05 -7.14 -12.29
C ALA A 24 1.54 -6.08 -13.30
N ASP A 25 1.18 -4.81 -13.07
CA ASP A 25 1.61 -3.66 -13.87
C ASP A 25 1.92 -2.47 -12.94
N PRO A 26 3.13 -2.40 -12.37
CA PRO A 26 3.53 -1.32 -11.47
C PRO A 26 3.68 0.03 -12.21
N TYR A 27 3.77 0.04 -13.54
CA TYR A 27 4.00 1.25 -14.33
C TYR A 27 2.71 2.04 -14.60
N SER A 28 1.57 1.36 -14.55
CA SER A 28 0.24 1.97 -14.76
C SER A 28 -0.38 2.59 -13.52
N ILE A 29 0.26 2.50 -12.35
CA ILE A 29 -0.35 2.97 -11.10
C ILE A 29 -0.54 4.49 -11.10
N ARG A 30 -1.66 4.94 -10.52
CA ARG A 30 -1.99 6.34 -10.31
C ARG A 30 -2.90 6.52 -9.09
N ASP A 31 -3.13 7.77 -8.71
CA ASP A 31 -3.99 8.16 -7.57
C ASP A 31 -3.61 7.41 -6.29
N VAL A 32 -2.30 7.41 -6.01
CA VAL A 32 -1.71 6.55 -4.98
C VAL A 32 -1.75 7.25 -3.62
N GLU A 33 -2.34 6.57 -2.63
CA GLU A 33 -2.33 6.98 -1.23
C GLU A 33 -1.89 5.81 -0.34
N ILE A 34 -1.22 6.13 0.76
CA ILE A 34 -0.78 5.17 1.77
C ILE A 34 -1.45 5.49 3.10
N SER A 35 -1.92 4.48 3.82
CA SER A 35 -2.54 4.67 5.12
C SER A 35 -1.53 4.97 6.22
N SER A 36 -2.03 5.37 7.39
CA SER A 36 -1.31 5.22 8.66
C SER A 36 -0.91 3.76 8.90
N VAL A 37 0.13 3.57 9.72
CA VAL A 37 0.57 2.24 10.13
C VAL A 37 -0.39 1.69 11.18
N MET A 38 -0.84 0.46 10.97
CA MET A 38 -1.63 -0.32 11.91
C MET A 38 -0.77 -1.44 12.46
N VAL A 39 -1.03 -1.88 13.69
CA VAL A 39 -0.42 -3.08 14.27
C VAL A 39 -1.44 -4.22 14.20
N ALA A 40 -1.07 -5.33 13.56
CA ALA A 40 -1.92 -6.52 13.43
C ALA A 40 -1.98 -7.30 14.75
N GLY A 41 -2.83 -6.87 15.67
CA GLY A 41 -3.09 -7.55 16.93
C GLY A 41 -1.82 -7.92 17.70
N ASN A 42 -1.77 -9.16 18.23
CA ASN A 42 -0.66 -9.64 19.05
C ASN A 42 0.55 -10.15 18.26
N THR A 43 0.52 -10.12 16.93
CA THR A 43 1.64 -10.61 16.09
C THR A 43 2.79 -9.62 16.00
N GLY A 44 2.56 -8.35 16.38
CA GLY A 44 3.55 -7.29 16.23
C GLY A 44 3.83 -6.90 14.77
N LEU A 45 3.11 -7.46 13.80
CA LEU A 45 3.27 -7.08 12.40
C LEU A 45 2.67 -5.69 12.16
N HIS A 46 3.39 -4.88 11.40
CA HIS A 46 2.85 -3.64 10.89
C HIS A 46 2.04 -3.91 9.63
N VAL A 47 0.97 -3.15 9.45
CA VAL A 47 0.13 -3.21 8.25
C VAL A 47 -0.07 -1.80 7.75
N VAL A 48 0.18 -1.60 6.47
CA VAL A 48 -0.18 -0.38 5.75
C VAL A 48 -1.07 -0.76 4.58
N CYS A 49 -2.06 0.08 4.30
CA CYS A 49 -2.91 -0.05 3.14
C CYS A 49 -2.45 0.94 2.09
N VAL A 50 -2.34 0.48 0.84
CA VAL A 50 -2.06 1.33 -0.31
C VAL A 50 -3.29 1.33 -1.21
N LYS A 51 -3.85 2.51 -1.45
CA LYS A 51 -4.93 2.71 -2.42
C LYS A 51 -4.33 3.22 -3.71
N PHE A 52 -4.65 2.59 -4.83
CA PHE A 52 -4.17 2.98 -6.15
C PHE A 52 -5.14 2.51 -7.24
N ASN A 53 -5.03 3.12 -8.41
CA ASN A 53 -5.72 2.68 -9.62
C ASN A 53 -4.66 2.15 -10.58
N ALA A 54 -4.82 0.92 -11.08
CA ALA A 54 -3.89 0.27 -11.99
C ALA A 54 -4.65 -0.43 -13.12
N LYS A 55 -3.96 -0.71 -14.22
CA LYS A 55 -4.49 -1.55 -15.28
C LYS A 55 -4.54 -3.01 -14.84
N ASN A 56 -5.59 -3.70 -15.26
CA ASN A 56 -5.67 -5.16 -15.18
C ASN A 56 -4.81 -5.80 -16.29
N ARG A 57 -4.75 -7.14 -16.31
CA ARG A 57 -3.97 -7.91 -17.30
C ARG A 57 -4.36 -7.69 -18.76
N VAL A 58 -5.55 -7.13 -19.03
CA VAL A 58 -6.03 -6.80 -20.39
C VAL A 58 -5.90 -5.30 -20.72
N GLY A 59 -5.21 -4.52 -19.88
CA GLY A 59 -4.87 -3.12 -20.14
C GLY A 59 -5.92 -2.09 -19.73
N GLY A 60 -7.03 -2.51 -19.11
CA GLY A 60 -8.12 -1.63 -18.68
C GLY A 60 -8.04 -1.27 -17.19
N TYR A 61 -8.42 -0.03 -16.83
CA TYR A 61 -8.59 0.37 -15.43
C TYR A 61 -9.93 -0.13 -14.89
N THR A 62 -9.89 -0.87 -13.78
CA THR A 62 -11.09 -1.43 -13.12
C THR A 62 -11.54 -0.63 -11.90
N GLY A 63 -10.91 0.52 -11.66
CA GLY A 63 -11.17 1.38 -10.51
C GLY A 63 -10.10 1.26 -9.43
N ARG A 64 -10.27 2.08 -8.39
CA ARG A 64 -9.31 2.20 -7.29
C ARG A 64 -9.46 1.02 -6.34
N THR A 65 -8.39 0.27 -6.14
CA THR A 65 -8.33 -0.87 -5.22
C THR A 65 -7.50 -0.50 -4.00
N ALA A 66 -7.65 -1.29 -2.93
CA ALA A 66 -6.88 -1.12 -1.70
C ALA A 66 -6.16 -2.42 -1.36
N THR A 67 -4.83 -2.35 -1.33
CA THR A 67 -3.96 -3.50 -1.03
C THR A 67 -3.37 -3.34 0.36
N ALA A 68 -3.58 -4.31 1.24
CA ALA A 68 -2.89 -4.37 2.52
C ALA A 68 -1.51 -4.98 2.33
N VAL A 69 -0.47 -4.32 2.82
CA VAL A 69 0.90 -4.84 2.88
C VAL A 69 1.26 -5.08 4.34
N ARG A 70 1.62 -6.31 4.67
CA ARG A 70 2.12 -6.70 5.99
C ARG A 70 3.64 -6.54 6.02
N LEU A 71 4.15 -5.95 7.09
CA LEU A 71 5.58 -5.78 7.32
C LEU A 71 6.00 -6.42 8.64
N GLN A 72 7.13 -7.12 8.61
CA GLN A 72 7.88 -7.48 9.80
C GLN A 72 9.08 -6.53 9.91
N GLY A 73 8.97 -5.54 10.80
CA GLY A 73 9.87 -4.39 10.81
C GLY A 73 9.75 -3.57 9.50
N LEU A 74 10.81 -3.54 8.70
CA LEU A 74 10.85 -2.87 7.39
C LEU A 74 10.68 -3.83 6.21
N GLN A 75 10.53 -5.13 6.45
CA GLN A 75 10.44 -6.13 5.39
C GLN A 75 8.98 -6.44 5.05
N PRO A 76 8.52 -6.18 3.81
CA PRO A 76 7.21 -6.62 3.33
C PRO A 76 7.16 -8.14 3.25
N VAL A 77 6.30 -8.77 4.06
CA VAL A 77 6.15 -10.24 4.16
C VAL A 77 4.91 -10.77 3.46
N GLY A 78 4.10 -9.88 2.88
CA GLY A 78 2.99 -10.26 2.02
C GLY A 78 2.07 -9.10 1.70
N ALA A 79 1.34 -9.24 0.60
CA ALA A 79 0.31 -8.32 0.17
C ALA A 79 -1.04 -9.04 0.04
N THR A 80 -2.13 -8.31 0.26
CA THR A 80 -3.49 -8.82 0.08
C THR A 80 -4.30 -7.74 -0.63
N GLU A 81 -4.63 -8.01 -1.89
CA GLU A 81 -5.49 -7.13 -2.69
C GLU A 81 -6.91 -7.10 -2.14
N ASN A 82 -7.60 -5.98 -2.32
CA ASN A 82 -8.99 -5.76 -1.87
C ASN A 82 -9.21 -6.10 -0.39
N ALA A 83 -8.21 -5.83 0.45
CA ALA A 83 -8.25 -6.17 1.86
C ALA A 83 -9.38 -5.39 2.57
N PRO A 84 -10.35 -6.06 3.23
CA PRO A 84 -11.48 -5.39 3.88
C PRO A 84 -11.07 -4.38 4.95
N GLY A 85 -9.94 -4.60 5.63
CA GLY A 85 -9.42 -3.65 6.63
C GLY A 85 -9.01 -2.29 6.03
N CYS A 86 -8.77 -2.21 4.72
CA CYS A 86 -8.36 -0.98 4.04
C CYS A 86 -9.53 -0.07 3.62
N VAL A 87 -10.77 -0.48 3.88
CA VAL A 87 -11.96 0.37 3.68
C VAL A 87 -12.51 0.94 4.99
N GLU A 88 -11.85 0.70 6.12
CA GLU A 88 -12.22 1.26 7.42
C GLU A 88 -12.23 2.81 7.37
N PRO A 89 -13.38 3.48 7.58
CA PRO A 89 -13.49 4.94 7.46
C PRO A 89 -12.58 5.73 8.40
N ARG A 90 -12.21 5.15 9.55
CA ARG A 90 -11.33 5.79 10.52
C ARG A 90 -9.86 5.77 10.08
N LEU A 91 -9.49 4.94 9.12
CA LEU A 91 -8.11 4.80 8.65
C LEU A 91 -7.69 6.02 7.84
N LYS A 92 -6.69 6.75 8.32
CA LYS A 92 -6.17 7.94 7.65
C LYS A 92 -5.29 7.54 6.47
N TYR A 93 -5.48 8.22 5.35
CA TYR A 93 -4.66 8.09 4.15
C TYR A 93 -3.88 9.38 3.90
N TYR A 94 -2.70 9.21 3.33
CA TYR A 94 -1.76 10.27 3.00
C TYR A 94 -1.34 10.15 1.54
N PRO A 95 -1.04 11.27 0.87
CA PRO A 95 -0.42 11.24 -0.44
C PRO A 95 0.86 10.38 -0.43
N PHE A 96 1.05 9.63 -1.51
CA PHE A 96 2.21 8.76 -1.69
C PHE A 96 2.98 9.06 -2.99
N PRO A 97 3.51 10.29 -3.15
CA PRO A 97 4.22 10.71 -4.36
C PRO A 97 5.50 9.90 -4.64
N GLU A 98 6.07 9.26 -3.62
CA GLU A 98 7.21 8.35 -3.76
C GLU A 98 6.89 7.16 -4.66
N SER A 99 5.62 6.86 -4.95
CA SER A 99 5.24 5.83 -5.92
C SER A 99 5.51 6.23 -7.37
N ASP A 100 5.71 7.52 -7.69
CA ASP A 100 5.91 7.99 -9.07
C ASP A 100 7.19 7.45 -9.73
N VAL A 101 8.19 7.01 -8.95
CA VAL A 101 9.36 6.30 -9.49
C VAL A 101 8.96 5.00 -10.18
N LEU A 102 7.86 4.37 -9.80
CA LEU A 102 7.37 3.15 -10.45
C LEU A 102 6.86 3.40 -11.86
N ARG A 103 6.53 4.64 -12.22
CA ARG A 103 6.01 5.02 -13.55
C ARG A 103 7.11 5.39 -14.55
N LYS A 104 8.35 5.56 -14.06
CA LYS A 104 9.50 5.99 -14.86
C LYS A 104 10.40 4.78 -15.10
N LEU A 105 10.28 4.18 -16.27
CA LEU A 105 11.32 3.34 -16.88
C LEU A 105 11.92 4.09 -18.06
#